data_AF-A0A7J3Y0U4-F1
#
_entry.id   AF-A0A7J3Y0U4-F1
#
_cell.length_a   1.000
_cell.length_b   1.000
_cell.length_c   1.000
_cell.angle_alpha   90.00
_cell.angle_beta   90.00
_cell.angle_gamma   90.00
#
_symmetry.space_group_name_H-M   'P 1'
#
loop_
_entity.id
_entity.type
_entity.pdbx_description
1 polymer ?
#
loop_
_entity_poly.entity_id
_entity_poly.type
_entity_poly.pdbx_seq_one_letter_code
_entity_poly.pdbx_strand_id
1 'polypeptide(L)' 'MSELGGLIYTPQRASGEAVSKVESHTPRIQAPDKVGKNTVFKVRVEVGPHP' A
#
# COMPACT_ATOMS: atom_id res chain seq x y z
N MET A 1 6.38 25.53 -3.93
CA MET A 1 6.51 24.15 -4.42
C MET A 1 5.93 23.21 -3.39
N SER A 2 5.31 22.12 -3.80
CA SER A 2 4.93 21.02 -2.90
C SER A 2 6.18 20.20 -2.54
N GLU A 3 6.31 19.82 -1.27
CA GLU A 3 7.30 18.85 -0.81
C GLU A 3 7.07 17.49 -1.49
N LEU A 4 8.14 16.75 -1.80
CA LEU A 4 8.06 15.45 -2.48
C LEU A 4 7.13 14.46 -1.73
N GLY A 5 7.16 14.47 -0.40
CA GLY A 5 6.29 13.61 0.42
C GLY A 5 4.80 13.92 0.27
N GLY A 6 4.44 15.17 -0.07
CA GLY A 6 3.06 15.58 -0.31
C GLY A 6 2.46 15.05 -1.62
N LEU A 7 3.30 14.48 -2.50
CA LEU A 7 2.88 13.88 -3.77
C LEU A 7 2.49 12.41 -3.63
N ILE A 8 2.79 11.76 -2.50
CA ILE A 8 2.46 10.36 -2.26
C ILE A 8 0.97 10.22 -1.99
N TYR A 9 0.30 9.34 -2.74
CA TYR A 9 -1.10 9.00 -2.49
C TYR A 9 -1.19 8.08 -1.28
N THR A 10 -1.61 8.65 -0.15
CA THR A 10 -1.90 7.87 1.06
C THR A 10 -3.12 6.98 0.82
N PRO A 11 -3.27 5.85 1.55
CA PRO A 11 -4.43 4.97 1.40
C PRO A 11 -5.78 5.69 1.58
N GLN A 12 -5.82 6.69 2.48
CA GLN A 12 -7.02 7.50 2.73
C GLN A 12 -7.38 8.39 1.54
N ARG A 13 -6.37 8.91 0.83
CA ARG A 13 -6.58 9.72 -0.37
C ARG A 13 -6.93 8.85 -1.57
N ALA A 14 -6.18 7.76 -1.77
CA ALA A 14 -6.33 6.85 -2.90
C ALA A 14 -7.76 6.30 -3.05
N SER A 15 -8.46 6.00 -1.94
CA SER A 15 -9.86 5.52 -2.01
C SER A 15 -10.85 6.50 -2.65
N GLY A 16 -10.54 7.79 -2.69
CA GLY A 16 -11.37 8.82 -3.31
C GLY A 16 -11.05 9.09 -4.78
N GLU A 17 -9.96 8.53 -5.31
CA GLU A 17 -9.48 8.82 -6.66
C GLU A 17 -10.32 8.07 -7.71
N ALA A 18 -10.64 8.74 -8.81
CA ALA A 18 -11.43 8.14 -9.89
C ALA A 18 -10.74 6.92 -10.51
N VAL A 19 -9.40 6.93 -10.60
CA VAL A 19 -8.60 5.81 -11.12
C VAL A 19 -8.76 4.54 -10.27
N SER A 20 -8.93 4.69 -8.96
CA SER A 20 -9.08 3.57 -8.01
C SER A 20 -10.40 2.80 -8.15
N LYS A 21 -11.33 3.27 -9.00
CA LYS A 21 -12.58 2.57 -9.34
C LYS A 21 -12.39 1.49 -10.40
N VAL A 22 -11.32 1.57 -11.19
CA VAL A 22 -11.05 0.65 -12.31
C VAL A 22 -9.84 -0.23 -11.99
N GLU A 23 -8.80 0.33 -11.38
CA GLU A 23 -7.57 -0.40 -11.06
C GLU A 23 -7.05 0.00 -9.68
N SER A 24 -6.37 -0.92 -8.97
CA SER A 24 -5.84 -0.65 -7.64
C SER A 24 -4.33 -0.51 -7.65
N HIS A 25 -3.84 0.69 -7.30
CA HIS A 25 -2.42 0.97 -7.09
C HIS A 25 -1.99 0.93 -5.63
N THR A 26 -2.94 0.89 -4.70
CA THR A 26 -2.63 0.83 -3.26
C THR A 26 -2.09 -0.58 -2.94
N PRO A 27 -0.84 -0.72 -2.46
CA PRO A 27 -0.30 -2.04 -2.15
C PRO A 27 -1.03 -2.69 -0.98
N ARG A 28 -1.33 -3.99 -1.12
CA ARG A 28 -1.78 -4.85 -0.02
C ARG A 28 -0.57 -5.49 0.64
N ILE A 29 -0.35 -5.18 1.91
CA ILE A 29 0.71 -5.77 2.73
C ILE A 29 0.09 -6.88 3.58
N GLN A 30 0.60 -8.10 3.43
CA GLN A 30 0.25 -9.26 4.24
C GLN A 30 1.47 -9.65 5.07
N ALA A 31 1.33 -9.49 6.38
CA ALA A 31 2.34 -9.83 7.37
C ALA A 31 1.64 -10.24 8.68
N PRO A 32 2.33 -10.99 9.56
CA PRO A 32 1.83 -11.23 10.91
C PRO A 32 1.71 -9.92 11.70
N ASP A 33 0.64 -9.77 12.49
CA ASP A 33 0.45 -8.60 13.36
C ASP A 33 1.53 -8.47 14.44
N LYS A 34 2.10 -9.61 14.86
CA LYS A 34 3.14 -9.71 15.87
C LYS A 34 4.14 -10.80 15.49
N VAL A 35 5.41 -10.55 15.79
CA VAL A 35 6.50 -11.52 15.65
C VAL A 35 7.38 -11.49 16.89
N GLY A 36 8.02 -12.62 17.20
CA GLY A 36 9.01 -12.70 18.26
C GLY A 36 10.29 -11.94 17.90
N LYS A 37 11.05 -11.53 18.93
CA LYS A 37 12.37 -10.92 18.73
C LYS A 37 13.27 -11.89 17.95
N ASN A 38 14.00 -11.37 16.96
CA ASN A 38 14.92 -12.12 16.10
C ASN A 38 14.30 -13.32 15.34
N THR A 39 12.97 -13.35 15.20
CA THR A 39 12.29 -14.41 14.46
C THR A 39 12.13 -14.00 13.01
N VAL A 40 12.56 -14.85 12.07
CA VAL A 40 12.33 -14.63 10.63
C VAL A 40 10.85 -14.85 10.32
N PHE A 41 10.27 -13.93 9.55
CA PHE A 41 8.90 -14.04 9.08
C PHE A 41 8.81 -13.59 7.62
N LYS A 42 7.69 -13.92 6.97
CA LYS A 42 7.43 -13.55 5.59
C LYS A 42 6.54 -12.31 5.53
N VAL A 43 6.84 -11.45 4.57
CA VAL A 43 5.97 -10.34 4.18
C VAL A 43 5.66 -10.52 2.71
N ARG A 44 4.38 -10.41 2.34
CA ARG A 44 3.92 -10.41 0.96
C ARG A 44 3.34 -9.03 0.65
N VAL A 45 3.81 -8.42 -0.44
CA VAL A 45 3.32 -7.14 -0.93
C VAL A 45 2.80 -7.35 -2.33
N GLU A 46 1.56 -6.93 -2.59
CA GLU A 46 0.89 -7.13 -3.87
C GLU A 46 0.15 -5.85 -4.28
N VAL A 47 0.03 -5.61 -5.59
CA VAL A 47 -0.76 -4.52 -6.16
C VAL A 47 -1.71 -5.14 -7.17
N GLY A 48 -2.99 -4.74 -7.14
CA GLY A 48 -3.95 -5.16 -8.15
C GLY A 48 -5.40 -5.25 -7.67
N PRO A 49 -6.34 -5.48 -8.60
CA PRO A 49 -6.12 -5.72 -10.04
C PRO A 49 -5.62 -4.45 -10.75
N HIS A 50 -4.54 -4.58 -11.51
CA HIS A 50 -3.91 -3.55 -12.33
C HIS A 50 -3.04 -4.28 -13.40
N PRO A 51 -2.94 -3.79 -14.65
CA PRO A 51 -2.01 -4.31 -15.66
C PRO A 51 -0.53 -4.31 -15.26
#